data_AF-A0A9X1X0T9-F1
#
_entry.id   AF-A0A9X1X0T9-F1
#
_cell.length_a   1.000
_cell.length_b   1.000
_cell.length_c   1.000
_cell.angle_alpha   90.00
_cell.angle_beta   90.00
_cell.angle_gamma   90.00
#
_symmetry.space_group_name_H-M   'P 1'
#
loop_
_entity.id
_entity.type
_entity.pdbx_description
1 polymer ?
#
loop_
_entity_poly.entity_id
_entity_poly.type
_entity_poly.pdbx_seq_one_letter_code
_entity_poly.pdbx_strand_id
1 'polypeptide(L)'
;MERFEITVVRDKEIMRFQVADYLHQEGEHCKFEVYNNGDFIASFQPDAHQFLHVCKNPGKLDEEVLHLIADQLELLPHDGRRDDTELLKDQD
;
A
#
# COMPACT_ATOMS: atom_id res chain seq x y z
N MET A 1 1.88 -2.21 17.35
CA MET A 1 1.19 -2.05 16.06
C MET A 1 1.16 -0.57 15.76
N GLU A 2 2.03 -0.13 14.87
CA GLU A 2 1.99 1.24 14.36
C GLU A 2 1.01 1.25 13.19
N ARG A 3 0.06 2.17 13.24
CA ARG A 3 -0.91 2.40 12.15
C ARG A 3 -0.70 3.79 11.62
N PHE A 4 -0.56 3.92 10.32
CA PHE A 4 -0.41 5.20 9.64
C PHE A 4 -1.53 5.35 8.62
N GLU A 5 -1.91 6.60 8.35
CA GLU A 5 -2.90 6.91 7.32
C GLU A 5 -2.19 7.23 6.01
N ILE A 6 -2.58 6.55 4.94
CA ILE A 6 -2.19 6.90 3.58
C ILE A 6 -3.36 7.59 2.88
N THR A 7 -3.02 8.48 1.97
CA THR A 7 -4.00 9.17 1.13
C THR A 7 -3.74 8.81 -0.31
N VAL A 8 -4.78 8.34 -0.99
CA VAL A 8 -4.76 7.98 -2.41
C VAL A 8 -5.70 8.91 -3.15
N VAL A 9 -5.29 9.38 -4.33
CA VAL A 9 -6.13 10.22 -5.19
C VAL A 9 -6.50 9.42 -6.43
N ARG A 10 -7.79 9.13 -6.61
CA ARG A 10 -8.35 8.50 -7.82
C ARG A 10 -9.38 9.43 -8.43
N ASP A 11 -9.24 9.79 -9.71
CA ASP A 11 -10.24 10.60 -10.43
C ASP A 11 -10.70 11.88 -9.69
N LYS A 12 -9.76 12.55 -8.99
CA LYS A 12 -9.99 13.74 -8.15
C LYS A 12 -10.71 13.49 -6.82
N GLU A 13 -11.03 12.24 -6.49
CA GLU A 13 -11.49 11.83 -5.18
C GLU A 13 -10.31 11.47 -4.27
N ILE A 14 -10.32 12.04 -3.06
CA ILE A 14 -9.28 11.81 -2.06
C ILE A 14 -9.78 10.72 -1.12
N MET A 15 -9.18 9.54 -1.21
CA MET A 15 -9.49 8.39 -0.37
C MET A 15 -8.42 8.25 0.71
N ARG A 16 -8.85 8.09 1.96
CA ARG A 16 -7.97 7.92 3.11
C ARG A 16 -8.09 6.51 3.63
N PHE A 17 -6.95 5.86 3.82
CA PHE A 17 -6.88 4.49 4.28
C PHE A 17 -5.92 4.38 5.45
N GLN A 18 -6.29 3.60 6.45
CA GLN A 18 -5.43 3.29 7.58
C GLN A 18 -4.68 2.01 7.26
N VAL A 19 -3.36 2.03 7.36
CA VAL A 19 -2.53 0.85 7.15
C VAL A 19 -1.84 0.46 8.44
N ALA A 20 -1.91 -0.81 8.78
CA ALA A 20 -1.16 -1.42 9.87
C ALA A 20 0.03 -2.21 9.29
N ASP A 21 1.25 -1.83 9.68
CA ASP A 21 2.46 -2.61 9.39
C ASP A 21 2.70 -3.62 10.51
N TYR A 22 2.80 -4.89 10.12
CA TYR A 22 3.19 -5.97 11.00
C TYR A 22 4.63 -6.36 10.70
N LEU A 23 5.52 -5.88 11.57
CA LEU A 23 6.91 -6.32 11.69
C LEU A 23 6.96 -7.81 12.12
N HIS A 24 6.74 -8.69 11.15
CA HIS A 24 7.34 -10.00 11.06
C HIS A 24 7.18 -10.89 12.32
N GLN A 25 5.97 -11.40 12.57
CA GLN A 25 5.82 -12.65 13.32
C GLN A 25 4.79 -13.56 12.65
N GLU A 26 5.28 -14.73 12.23
CA GLU A 26 4.53 -15.95 11.95
C GLU A 26 3.65 -15.95 10.68
N GLY A 27 4.24 -16.44 9.58
CA GLY A 27 3.76 -17.52 8.70
C GLY A 27 2.38 -17.48 8.03
N GLU A 28 1.40 -16.74 8.55
CA GLU A 28 -0.01 -16.79 8.14
C GLU A 28 -0.65 -15.40 7.95
N HIS A 29 0.02 -14.32 8.33
CA HIS A 29 -0.53 -12.96 8.27
C HIS A 29 0.14 -12.10 7.19
N CYS A 30 -0.68 -11.46 6.36
CA CYS A 30 -0.23 -10.49 5.35
C CYS A 30 0.49 -9.31 6.05
N LYS A 31 1.61 -8.84 5.50
CA LYS A 31 2.48 -7.85 6.15
C LYS A 31 1.79 -6.50 6.42
N PHE A 32 0.96 -6.04 5.50
CA PHE A 32 0.24 -4.79 5.61
C PHE A 32 -1.25 -5.03 5.57
N GLU A 33 -1.99 -4.47 6.53
CA GLU A 33 -3.45 -4.52 6.55
C GLU A 33 -4.01 -3.12 6.32
N VAL A 34 -4.96 -2.99 5.39
CA VAL A 34 -5.57 -1.74 4.98
C VAL A 34 -7.02 -1.69 5.42
N TYR A 35 -7.35 -0.61 6.10
CA TYR A 35 -8.65 -0.35 6.68
C TYR A 35 -9.24 0.94 6.13
N ASN A 36 -10.54 0.95 5.90
CA ASN A 36 -11.31 2.15 5.54
C ASN A 36 -12.37 2.36 6.61
N ASN A 37 -12.37 3.52 7.27
CA ASN A 37 -13.27 3.82 8.40
C ASN A 37 -13.29 2.75 9.51
N GLY A 38 -12.21 1.98 9.67
CA GLY A 38 -12.09 0.89 10.63
C GLY A 38 -12.47 -0.50 10.11
N ASP A 39 -13.02 -0.60 8.90
CA ASP A 39 -13.33 -1.86 8.23
C ASP A 39 -12.11 -2.37 7.45
N PHE A 40 -11.77 -3.65 7.64
CA PHE A 40 -10.70 -4.32 6.89
C PHE A 40 -11.12 -4.53 5.44
N ILE A 41 -10.48 -3.80 4.52
CA ILE A 41 -10.84 -3.80 3.09
C ILE A 41 -9.82 -4.53 2.22
N ALA A 42 -8.54 -4.51 2.58
CA ALA A 42 -7.49 -5.18 1.84
C ALA A 42 -6.26 -5.45 2.69
N SER A 43 -5.38 -6.33 2.21
CA SER A 43 -4.06 -6.54 2.78
C SER A 43 -3.03 -6.81 1.70
N PHE A 44 -1.78 -6.46 1.98
CA PHE A 44 -0.64 -6.61 1.09
C PHE A 44 0.45 -7.44 1.73
N GLN A 45 1.18 -8.19 0.91
CA GLN A 45 2.34 -8.96 1.32
C GLN A 45 3.49 -8.70 0.35
N PRO A 46 4.74 -8.65 0.84
CA PRO A 46 5.89 -8.66 -0.05
C PRO A 46 6.08 -10.06 -0.62
N ASP A 47 6.23 -10.16 -1.93
CA ASP A 47 6.60 -11.40 -2.61
C ASP A 47 8.10 -11.67 -2.47
N ALA A 48 8.55 -12.82 -3.00
CA ALA A 48 9.97 -13.23 -2.97
C ALA A 48 10.92 -12.20 -3.59
N HIS A 49 10.39 -11.30 -4.42
CA HIS A 49 11.13 -10.21 -5.08
C HIS A 49 10.98 -8.86 -4.36
N GLN A 50 10.42 -8.83 -3.14
CA GLN A 50 10.15 -7.65 -2.33
C GLN A 50 9.11 -6.66 -2.90
N PHE A 51 8.39 -7.03 -3.97
CA PHE A 51 7.24 -6.25 -4.46
C PHE A 51 6.00 -6.50 -3.62
N LEU A 52 5.22 -5.45 -3.36
CA LEU A 52 3.96 -5.56 -2.63
C LEU A 52 2.84 -6.07 -3.53
N HIS A 53 2.34 -7.26 -3.25
CA HIS A 53 1.14 -7.79 -3.87
C HIS A 53 -0.05 -7.84 -2.92
N VAL A 54 -1.25 -7.80 -3.50
CA VAL A 54 -2.51 -7.97 -2.78
C VAL A 54 -2.60 -9.40 -2.24
N CYS A 55 -2.64 -9.51 -0.92
CA CYS A 55 -2.80 -10.76 -0.19
C CYS A 55 -4.28 -11.12 -0.02
N LYS A 56 -5.12 -10.17 0.43
CA LYS A 56 -6.58 -10.31 0.53
C LYS A 56 -7.25 -9.01 0.09
N ASN A 57 -8.41 -9.13 -0.57
CA ASN A 57 -9.24 -7.98 -0.96
C ASN A 57 -10.72 -8.26 -0.65
N PRO A 58 -11.11 -8.40 0.63
CA PRO A 58 -12.52 -8.58 1.00
C PRO A 58 -13.38 -7.37 0.65
N GLY A 59 -12.80 -6.17 0.60
CA GLY A 59 -13.46 -4.93 0.23
C GLY A 59 -13.78 -4.83 -1.26
N LYS A 60 -13.33 -5.78 -2.09
CA LYS A 60 -13.49 -5.77 -3.55
C LYS A 60 -13.07 -4.43 -4.18
N LEU A 61 -11.97 -3.88 -3.68
CA LEU A 61 -11.35 -2.69 -4.27
C LEU A 61 -10.95 -2.98 -5.71
N ASP A 62 -11.10 -1.97 -6.57
CA ASP A 62 -10.56 -1.98 -7.92
C ASP A 62 -9.05 -2.24 -7.90
N GLU A 63 -8.56 -2.95 -8.91
CA GLU A 63 -7.12 -3.20 -9.09
C GLU A 63 -6.32 -1.89 -9.18
N GLU A 64 -6.88 -0.84 -9.78
CA GLU A 64 -6.28 0.49 -9.81
C GLU A 64 -6.07 1.06 -8.40
N VAL A 65 -7.07 0.92 -7.52
CA VAL A 65 -6.98 1.42 -6.13
C VAL A 65 -5.95 0.61 -5.35
N LEU A 66 -5.93 -0.71 -5.55
CA LEU A 66 -4.93 -1.59 -4.94
C LEU A 66 -3.51 -1.22 -5.36
N HIS A 67 -3.29 -0.93 -6.65
CA HIS A 67 -2.01 -0.46 -7.16
C HIS A 67 -1.60 0.88 -6.56
N LEU A 68 -2.52 1.85 -6.46
CA LEU A 68 -2.23 3.14 -5.85
C LEU A 68 -1.89 3.02 -4.36
N ILE A 69 -2.55 2.12 -3.64
CA ILE A 69 -2.24 1.83 -2.24
C ILE A 69 -0.84 1.21 -2.13
N ALA A 70 -0.52 0.23 -2.98
CA ALA A 70 0.80 -0.42 -2.99
C ALA A 70 1.91 0.60 -3.27
N ASP A 71 1.77 1.41 -4.33
CA ASP A 71 2.70 2.48 -4.68
C ASP A 71 2.93 3.43 -3.49
N GLN A 72 1.85 3.84 -2.83
CA GLN A 72 1.95 4.73 -1.69
C GLN A 72 2.64 4.10 -0.48
N LEU A 73 2.54 2.77 -0.31
CA LEU A 73 3.25 2.00 0.71
C LEU A 73 4.73 1.80 0.37
N GLU A 74 5.07 1.64 -0.92
CA GLU A 74 6.46 1.55 -1.40
C GLU A 74 7.18 2.89 -1.28
N LEU A 75 6.47 4.02 -1.42
CA LEU A 75 7.00 5.37 -1.19
C LEU A 75 7.30 5.67 0.29
N LEU A 76 6.77 4.88 1.22
CA LEU A 76 7.09 5.07 2.63
C LEU A 76 8.52 4.64 2.88
N PRO A 77 9.32 5.44 3.60
CA PRO A 77 10.70 5.11 3.90
C PRO A 77 10.75 3.94 4.90
N HIS A 78 10.71 2.72 4.38
CA HIS A 78 11.13 1.53 5.09
C HIS A 78 12.67 1.55 5.09
N ASP A 79 13.26 2.27 6.05
CA ASP A 79 14.70 2.34 6.28
C ASP A 79 15.53 2.70 5.02
N GLY A 80 15.44 3.94 4.57
CA GLY A 80 16.63 4.63 4.04
C GLY A 80 17.07 4.34 2.59
N ARG A 81 16.17 4.06 1.65
CA ARG A 81 16.51 4.24 0.21
C ARG A 81 15.44 5.03 -0.52
N ARG A 82 15.68 6.34 -0.61
CA ARG A 82 15.11 7.18 -1.67
C ARG A 82 15.56 6.56 -2.99
N ASP A 83 14.67 5.83 -3.67
CA ASP A 83 14.81 5.66 -5.11
C ASP A 83 13.90 6.70 -5.76
N ASP A 84 14.57 7.71 -6.29
CA ASP A 84 14.04 8.82 -7.04
C ASP A 84 13.33 8.26 -8.28
N THR A 85 12.05 7.90 -8.18
CA THR A 85 11.24 7.64 -9.39
C THR A 85 10.73 8.98 -9.93
N GLU A 86 11.69 9.81 -10.34
CA GLU A 86 11.49 10.76 -11.44
C GLU A 86 11.18 9.94 -12.70
N LEU A 87 9.89 9.74 -13.01
CA LEU A 87 9.51 9.35 -14.37
C LEU A 87 8.20 10.01 -14.79
N LEU A 88 8.36 11.17 -15.45
CA LEU A 88 7.81 11.51 -16.76
C LEU A 88 8.46 12.86 -17.15
N LYS A 89 9.60 12.88 -17.85
CA LYS A 89 9.68 12.94 -19.32
C LYS A 89 8.68 13.92 -19.94
N ASP A 90 9.01 15.21 -19.92
CA ASP A 90 8.65 16.15 -20.98
C ASP A 90 9.90 16.44 -21.79
N GLN A 91 9.97 15.85 -22.99
CA GLN A 91 10.97 16.13 -24.01
C GLN A 91 10.19 16.39 -25.30
N ASP A 92 9.94 17.67 -25.60
CA ASP A 92 10.01 18.29 -26.94
C ASP A 92 10.13 19.81 -26.78
#